data_AF-A0AAV9Z280-F1
#
_entry.id   AF-A0AAV9Z280-F1
#
_cell.length_a   1.000
_cell.length_b   1.000
_cell.length_c   1.000
_cell.angle_alpha   90.00
_cell.angle_beta   90.00
_cell.angle_gamma   90.00
#
_symmetry.space_group_name_H-M   'P 1'
#
loop_
_entity.id
_entity.type
_entity.pdbx_description
1 polymer ?
#
loop_
_entity_poly.entity_id
_entity_poly.type
_entity_poly.pdbx_seq_one_letter_code
_entity_poly.pdbx_strand_id
1 'polypeptide(L)'
;MLPLHSSVLSVLFAVLLATATPAPASRDLLGDVINALQVGWVTHIDVAITVGTLANDLVSIVLDVQNPLILELTVDSISVSAGVDDAVVTSFAHTFATPLVIPPLGTATSENIADVLLIDGITAFLDIVPLGVLDLLNIDVNVRVGSILGIGGIPLPITGLHQTGVATT
;
A
#
# COMPACT_ATOMS: atom_id res chain seq x y z
N MET A 1 -4.52 86.88 21.48
CA MET A 1 -4.94 85.58 22.05
C MET A 1 -5.27 84.66 20.87
N LEU A 2 -4.49 83.59 20.65
CA LEU A 2 -4.86 82.44 19.80
C LEU A 2 -6.04 81.66 20.47
N PRO A 3 -6.69 80.64 19.85
CA PRO A 3 -6.76 80.19 18.44
C PRO A 3 -8.20 79.74 17.99
N LEU A 4 -8.42 79.39 16.71
CA LEU A 4 -9.03 78.09 16.37
C LEU A 4 -8.79 77.73 14.90
N HIS A 5 -8.01 76.67 14.70
CA HIS A 5 -7.88 75.94 13.45
C HIS A 5 -9.17 75.14 13.20
N SER A 6 -9.71 75.14 11.97
CA SER A 6 -10.66 74.12 11.52
C SER A 6 -9.99 73.25 10.45
N SER A 7 -9.56 72.07 10.86
CA SER A 7 -9.47 70.88 10.00
C SER A 7 -10.88 70.58 9.44
N VAL A 8 -11.07 69.95 8.27
CA VAL A 8 -10.86 68.52 8.05
C VAL A 8 -10.61 68.27 6.55
N LEU A 9 -9.42 67.77 6.24
CA LEU A 9 -9.03 67.23 4.93
C LEU A 9 -9.45 65.76 4.90
N SER A 10 -10.41 65.41 4.03
CA SER A 10 -10.92 64.05 3.85
C SER A 10 -9.84 63.11 3.32
N VAL A 11 -9.47 62.10 4.10
CA VAL A 11 -8.65 60.97 3.65
C VAL A 11 -9.58 59.92 3.06
N LEU A 12 -9.46 59.71 1.74
CA LEU A 12 -10.15 58.66 0.99
C LEU A 12 -9.42 57.33 1.23
N PHE A 13 -10.05 56.41 1.98
CA PHE A 13 -9.53 55.08 2.27
C PHE A 13 -9.98 54.10 1.18
N ALA A 14 -9.11 53.77 0.23
CA ALA A 14 -9.37 52.73 -0.76
C ALA A 14 -9.06 51.36 -0.15
N VAL A 15 -10.10 50.60 0.21
CA VAL A 15 -9.96 49.19 0.63
C VAL A 15 -9.83 48.34 -0.63
N LEU A 16 -8.60 47.91 -0.93
CA LEU A 16 -8.31 46.90 -1.93
C LEU A 16 -8.67 45.52 -1.33
N LEU A 17 -9.80 44.93 -1.73
CA LEU A 17 -10.09 43.53 -1.41
C LEU A 17 -9.15 42.65 -2.24
N ALA A 18 -8.06 42.21 -1.64
CA ALA A 18 -7.28 41.09 -2.15
C ALA A 18 -8.12 39.81 -1.95
N THR A 19 -8.74 39.30 -3.02
CA THR A 19 -9.30 37.95 -3.02
C THR A 19 -8.14 36.97 -3.01
N ALA A 20 -7.74 36.52 -1.82
CA ALA A 20 -6.82 35.40 -1.66
C ALA A 20 -7.45 34.17 -2.32
N THR A 21 -6.97 33.81 -3.51
CA THR A 21 -7.23 32.49 -4.09
C THR A 21 -6.65 31.47 -3.11
N PRO A 22 -7.42 30.46 -2.65
CA PRO A 22 -6.85 29.41 -1.83
C PRO A 22 -5.70 28.76 -2.60
N ALA A 23 -4.53 28.72 -1.97
CA ALA A 23 -3.40 27.98 -2.51
C ALA A 23 -3.83 26.51 -2.72
N PRO A 24 -3.40 25.84 -3.81
CA PRO A 24 -3.66 24.42 -3.97
C PRO A 24 -3.16 23.69 -2.72
N ALA A 25 -4.04 22.92 -2.10
CA ALA A 25 -3.67 22.11 -0.95
C ALA A 25 -2.47 21.23 -1.33
N SER A 26 -1.40 21.28 -0.55
CA SER A 26 -0.29 20.35 -0.69
C SER A 26 -0.84 18.94 -0.46
N ARG A 27 -0.93 18.13 -1.51
CA ARG A 27 -1.33 16.72 -1.37
C ARG A 27 -0.21 15.99 -0.66
N ASP A 28 -0.52 15.40 0.49
CA ASP A 28 0.37 14.44 1.14
C ASP A 28 0.30 13.13 0.35
N LEU A 29 1.14 13.04 -0.69
CA LEU A 29 1.24 11.87 -1.56
C LEU A 29 1.52 10.58 -0.78
N LEU A 30 2.26 10.66 0.32
CA LEU A 30 2.61 9.49 1.13
C LEU A 30 1.36 8.97 1.86
N GLY A 31 0.65 9.87 2.55
CA GLY A 31 -0.62 9.55 3.21
C GLY A 31 -1.69 9.05 2.24
N ASP A 32 -1.84 9.70 1.07
CA ASP A 32 -2.78 9.30 0.03
C ASP A 32 -2.48 7.87 -0.48
N VAL A 33 -1.21 7.54 -0.72
CA VAL A 33 -0.78 6.21 -1.20
C VAL A 33 -0.98 5.13 -0.13
N ILE A 34 -0.57 5.38 1.11
CA ILE A 34 -0.71 4.42 2.21
C ILE A 34 -2.18 4.11 2.46
N ASN A 35 -3.03 5.14 2.54
CA ASN A 35 -4.48 4.96 2.74
C ASN A 35 -5.12 4.17 1.60
N ALA A 36 -4.70 4.42 0.35
CA ALA A 36 -5.22 3.70 -0.80
C ALA A 36 -4.82 2.22 -0.76
N LEU A 37 -3.57 1.91 -0.42
CA LEU A 37 -3.06 0.54 -0.39
C LEU A 37 -3.54 -0.27 0.83
N GLN A 38 -3.90 0.37 1.93
CA GLN A 38 -4.55 -0.32 3.05
C GLN A 38 -5.89 -0.97 2.65
N VAL A 39 -6.55 -0.47 1.61
CA VAL A 39 -7.85 -0.98 1.16
C VAL A 39 -7.66 -1.86 -0.07
N GLY A 40 -7.47 -3.16 0.16
CA GLY A 40 -7.58 -4.14 -0.92
C GLY A 40 -6.39 -4.18 -1.88
N TRP A 41 -5.18 -3.84 -1.43
CA TRP A 41 -3.98 -3.98 -2.25
C TRP A 41 -3.75 -5.43 -2.68
N VAL A 42 -3.65 -6.38 -1.74
CA VAL A 42 -3.69 -7.82 -2.06
C VAL A 42 -5.14 -8.24 -2.18
N THR A 43 -5.52 -8.80 -3.33
CA THR A 43 -6.89 -9.23 -3.63
C THR A 43 -7.09 -10.74 -3.49
N HIS A 44 -6.06 -11.53 -3.78
CA HIS A 44 -6.12 -12.99 -3.75
C HIS A 44 -4.73 -13.59 -3.55
N ILE A 45 -4.66 -14.76 -2.93
CA ILE A 45 -3.44 -15.52 -2.71
C ILE A 45 -3.69 -16.98 -3.12
N ASP A 46 -2.99 -17.44 -4.15
CA ASP A 46 -2.99 -18.85 -4.54
C ASP A 46 -1.84 -19.57 -3.84
N VAL A 47 -2.14 -20.69 -3.16
CA VAL A 47 -1.16 -21.47 -2.40
C VAL A 47 -0.94 -22.83 -3.06
N ALA A 48 0.28 -23.05 -3.53
CA ALA A 48 0.71 -24.31 -4.12
C ALA A 48 1.39 -25.20 -3.07
N ILE A 49 0.68 -26.26 -2.66
CA ILE A 49 1.21 -27.33 -1.81
C ILE A 49 1.81 -28.42 -2.71
N THR A 50 3.08 -28.75 -2.49
CA THR A 50 3.76 -29.84 -3.20
C THR A 50 4.03 -31.02 -2.29
N VAL A 51 4.45 -32.16 -2.85
CA VAL A 51 4.86 -33.33 -2.03
C VAL A 51 6.04 -32.98 -1.10
N GLY A 52 6.90 -32.03 -1.52
CA GLY A 52 8.01 -31.55 -0.70
C GLY A 52 7.54 -30.78 0.54
N THR A 53 6.41 -30.08 0.45
CA THR A 53 5.82 -29.32 1.56
C THR A 53 5.56 -30.18 2.79
N LEU A 54 5.20 -31.46 2.61
CA LEU A 54 4.98 -32.38 3.74
C LEU A 54 6.24 -32.71 4.54
N ALA A 55 7.42 -32.44 3.97
CA ALA A 55 8.70 -32.73 4.59
C ALA A 55 9.41 -31.48 5.13
N ASN A 56 9.13 -30.30 4.58
CA ASN A 56 9.85 -29.07 4.89
C ASN A 56 8.96 -27.90 5.34
N ASP A 57 7.63 -28.06 5.35
CA ASP A 57 6.67 -27.02 5.73
C ASP A 57 6.81 -25.73 4.91
N LEU A 58 7.31 -25.85 3.66
CA LEU A 58 7.44 -24.74 2.72
C LEU A 58 6.42 -24.87 1.59
N VAL A 59 5.74 -23.77 1.31
CA VAL A 59 4.80 -23.64 0.17
C VAL A 59 5.32 -22.62 -0.83
N SER A 60 4.73 -22.68 -2.02
CA SER A 60 4.86 -21.62 -3.02
C SER A 60 3.56 -20.85 -3.09
N ILE A 61 3.62 -19.54 -3.29
CA ILE A 61 2.42 -18.71 -3.44
C ILE A 61 2.48 -17.83 -4.69
N VAL A 62 1.32 -17.37 -5.13
CA VAL A 62 1.15 -16.31 -6.11
C VAL A 62 0.19 -15.27 -5.51
N LEU A 63 0.51 -13.99 -5.69
CA LEU A 63 -0.29 -12.88 -5.18
C LEU A 63 -0.95 -12.15 -6.34
N ASP A 64 -2.25 -11.92 -6.26
CA ASP A 64 -2.91 -10.92 -7.07
C ASP A 64 -3.00 -9.62 -6.30
N VAL A 65 -2.54 -8.54 -6.94
CA VAL A 65 -2.52 -7.20 -6.36
C VAL A 65 -3.27 -6.20 -7.23
N GLN A 66 -3.93 -5.24 -6.59
CA GLN A 66 -4.64 -4.15 -7.22
C GLN A 66 -3.98 -2.80 -6.93
N ASN A 67 -3.84 -1.98 -7.95
CA ASN A 67 -3.40 -0.59 -7.82
C ASN A 67 -4.60 0.35 -7.85
N PRO A 68 -5.01 0.94 -6.71
CA PRO A 68 -6.12 1.89 -6.64
C PRO A 68 -5.75 3.31 -7.15
N LEU A 69 -4.50 3.55 -7.53
CA LEU A 69 -4.00 4.86 -7.93
C LEU A 69 -4.08 5.06 -9.44
N ILE A 70 -4.19 6.33 -9.85
CA ILE A 70 -4.09 6.75 -11.25
C ILE A 70 -2.65 6.75 -11.79
N LEU A 71 -1.68 6.39 -10.97
CA LEU A 71 -0.26 6.30 -11.30
C LEU A 71 0.18 4.84 -11.23
N GLU A 72 1.16 4.46 -12.04
CA GLU A 72 1.74 3.11 -12.01
C GLU A 72 2.44 2.87 -10.66
N LEU A 73 2.32 1.64 -10.17
CA LEU A 73 3.09 1.15 -9.02
C LEU A 73 4.06 0.09 -9.49
N THR A 74 5.30 0.18 -9.02
CA THR A 74 6.29 -0.88 -9.23
C THR A 74 6.74 -1.40 -7.88
N VAL A 75 6.60 -2.70 -7.64
CA VAL A 75 6.98 -3.34 -6.38
C VAL A 75 8.36 -3.97 -6.55
N ASP A 76 9.32 -3.54 -5.72
CA ASP A 76 10.68 -4.07 -5.71
C ASP A 76 10.83 -5.23 -4.73
N SER A 77 10.21 -5.11 -3.55
CA SER A 77 10.22 -6.15 -2.52
C SER A 77 8.97 -6.09 -1.65
N ILE A 78 8.61 -7.23 -1.09
CA ILE A 78 7.47 -7.40 -0.19
C ILE A 78 7.86 -8.34 0.96
N SER A 79 7.37 -8.05 2.16
CA SER A 79 7.44 -8.93 3.33
C SER A 79 6.06 -8.98 3.95
N VAL A 80 5.56 -10.19 4.21
CA VAL A 80 4.20 -10.41 4.71
C VAL A 80 4.21 -11.42 5.84
N SER A 81 3.43 -11.13 6.88
CA SER A 81 3.01 -12.08 7.90
C SER A 81 1.50 -12.22 7.82
N ALA A 82 1.02 -13.45 7.71
CA ALA A 82 -0.39 -13.72 7.54
C ALA A 82 -0.89 -14.78 8.55
N GLY A 83 -2.16 -14.71 8.90
CA GLY A 83 -2.70 -15.38 10.07
C GLY A 83 -4.23 -15.46 10.11
N VAL A 84 -4.71 -16.16 11.12
CA VAL A 84 -6.14 -16.26 11.47
C VAL A 84 -6.26 -15.91 12.95
N ASP A 85 -7.26 -15.09 13.31
CA ASP A 85 -7.49 -14.67 14.70
C ASP A 85 -6.23 -14.07 15.38
N ASP A 86 -5.52 -13.20 14.66
CA ASP A 86 -4.24 -12.57 15.07
C ASP A 86 -3.07 -13.53 15.31
N ALA A 87 -3.24 -14.84 15.12
CA ALA A 87 -2.15 -15.81 15.18
C ALA A 87 -1.46 -15.90 13.82
N VAL A 88 -0.15 -15.63 13.77
CA VAL A 88 0.64 -15.75 12.54
C VAL A 88 0.81 -17.23 12.19
N VAL A 89 0.37 -17.63 11.00
CA VAL A 89 0.44 -19.01 10.51
C VAL A 89 1.48 -19.16 9.41
N THR A 90 1.78 -18.07 8.70
CA THR A 90 2.79 -18.05 7.65
C THR A 90 3.45 -16.69 7.54
N SER A 91 4.70 -16.67 7.11
CA SER A 91 5.40 -15.45 6.74
C SER A 91 6.41 -15.68 5.62
N PHE A 92 6.68 -14.63 4.87
CA PHE A 92 7.71 -14.62 3.84
C PHE A 92 8.23 -13.22 3.58
N ALA A 93 9.42 -13.16 2.98
CA ALA A 93 9.98 -11.96 2.40
C ALA A 93 10.52 -12.30 1.00
N HIS A 94 10.16 -11.50 0.01
CA HIS A 94 10.54 -11.69 -1.38
C HIS A 94 11.05 -10.39 -1.99
N THR A 95 12.16 -10.49 -2.72
CA THR A 95 12.67 -9.39 -3.56
C THR A 95 12.60 -9.83 -5.00
N PHE A 96 11.88 -9.06 -5.82
CA PHE A 96 11.62 -9.41 -7.20
C PHE A 96 12.88 -9.18 -8.04
N ALA A 97 13.32 -10.19 -8.78
CA ALA A 97 14.42 -10.03 -9.73
C ALA A 97 14.02 -9.10 -10.89
N THR A 98 12.78 -9.23 -11.36
CA THR A 98 12.11 -8.27 -12.23
C THR A 98 10.97 -7.65 -11.45
N PRO A 99 11.00 -6.33 -11.15
CA PRO A 99 9.98 -5.68 -10.34
C PRO A 99 8.56 -5.93 -10.85
N LEU A 100 7.61 -6.12 -9.94
CA LEU A 100 6.21 -6.33 -10.28
C LEU A 100 5.57 -4.98 -10.64
N VAL A 101 5.21 -4.82 -11.91
CA VAL A 101 4.59 -3.59 -12.42
C VAL A 101 3.07 -3.74 -12.38
N ILE A 102 2.41 -2.85 -11.64
CA ILE A 102 0.96 -2.81 -11.49
C ILE A 102 0.43 -1.56 -12.21
N PRO A 103 -0.35 -1.73 -13.30
CA PRO A 103 -0.82 -0.61 -14.10
C PRO A 103 -1.76 0.31 -13.29
N PRO A 104 -1.90 1.59 -13.69
CA PRO A 104 -2.86 2.51 -13.08
C PRO A 104 -4.28 1.93 -13.04
N LEU A 105 -4.94 1.98 -11.88
CA LEU A 105 -6.31 1.48 -11.65
C LEU A 105 -6.53 0.01 -12.07
N GLY A 106 -5.45 -0.77 -12.18
CA GLY A 106 -5.49 -2.14 -12.68
C GLY A 106 -5.00 -3.16 -11.66
N THR A 107 -4.85 -4.39 -12.11
CA THR A 107 -4.33 -5.50 -11.32
C THR A 107 -3.08 -6.10 -11.96
N ALA A 108 -2.28 -6.78 -11.16
CA ALA A 108 -1.17 -7.60 -11.63
C ALA A 108 -1.03 -8.84 -10.75
N THR A 109 -0.54 -9.91 -11.36
CA THR A 109 -0.23 -11.17 -10.67
C THR A 109 1.27 -11.27 -10.50
N SER A 110 1.72 -11.66 -9.30
CA SER A 110 3.14 -11.84 -9.03
C SER A 110 3.72 -13.05 -9.77
N GLU A 111 5.05 -13.13 -9.82
CA GLU A 111 5.70 -14.42 -10.06
C GLU A 111 5.44 -15.39 -8.90
N ASN A 112 5.82 -16.66 -9.09
CA ASN A 112 5.76 -17.64 -8.02
C ASN A 112 6.80 -17.30 -6.94
N ILE A 113 6.32 -17.07 -5.73
CA ILE A 113 7.15 -16.84 -4.54
C ILE A 113 7.31 -18.18 -3.85
N ALA A 114 8.51 -18.75 -3.91
CA ALA A 114 8.82 -20.02 -3.29
C ALA A 114 9.27 -19.85 -1.82
N ASP A 115 9.40 -20.98 -1.13
CA ASP A 115 9.97 -21.06 0.22
C ASP A 115 9.22 -20.23 1.27
N VAL A 116 7.90 -20.15 1.15
CA VAL A 116 7.01 -19.52 2.14
C VAL A 116 6.84 -20.45 3.33
N LEU A 117 7.24 -19.99 4.50
CA LEU A 117 7.26 -20.80 5.72
C LEU A 117 5.87 -20.93 6.33
N LEU A 118 5.47 -22.16 6.65
CA LEU A 118 4.33 -22.45 7.51
C LEU A 118 4.82 -22.64 8.95
N ILE A 119 4.46 -21.71 9.84
CA ILE A 119 5.04 -21.63 11.19
C ILE A 119 4.70 -22.86 12.04
N ASP A 120 3.44 -23.30 11.98
CA ASP A 120 2.95 -24.49 12.69
C ASP A 120 2.94 -25.75 11.81
N GLY A 121 3.59 -25.68 10.65
CA GLY A 121 3.68 -26.75 9.67
C GLY A 121 2.43 -26.97 8.82
N ILE A 122 2.56 -27.86 7.84
CA ILE A 122 1.50 -28.10 6.84
C ILE A 122 0.22 -28.66 7.45
N THR A 123 0.31 -29.42 8.54
CA THR A 123 -0.88 -30.06 9.15
C THR A 123 -1.81 -29.02 9.74
N ALA A 124 -1.26 -28.04 10.47
CA ALA A 124 -2.04 -26.93 11.00
C ALA A 124 -2.57 -26.03 9.87
N PHE A 125 -1.78 -25.84 8.82
CA PHE A 125 -2.21 -25.05 7.65
C PHE A 125 -3.39 -25.70 6.91
N LEU A 126 -3.43 -27.03 6.78
CA LEU A 126 -4.53 -27.73 6.12
C LEU A 126 -5.87 -27.59 6.85
N ASP A 127 -5.87 -27.34 8.16
CA ASP A 127 -7.08 -27.05 8.93
C ASP A 127 -7.61 -25.63 8.66
N ILE A 128 -6.75 -24.73 8.17
CA ILE A 128 -7.07 -23.34 7.82
C ILE A 128 -7.55 -23.21 6.37
N VAL A 129 -7.05 -24.05 5.45
CA VAL A 129 -7.43 -24.02 4.01
C VAL A 129 -8.96 -23.95 3.79
N PRO A 130 -9.81 -24.72 4.51
CA PRO A 130 -11.27 -24.66 4.33
C PRO A 130 -11.90 -23.30 4.65
N LEU A 131 -11.22 -22.41 5.39
CA LEU A 131 -11.70 -21.06 5.66
C LEU A 131 -11.70 -20.20 4.38
N GLY A 132 -10.79 -20.48 3.43
CA GLY A 132 -10.68 -19.76 2.16
C GLY A 132 -10.32 -18.28 2.27
N VAL A 133 -9.90 -17.85 3.46
CA VAL A 133 -9.48 -16.48 3.75
C VAL A 133 -8.32 -16.47 4.74
N LEU A 134 -7.49 -15.42 4.65
CA LEU A 134 -6.39 -15.18 5.58
C LEU A 134 -6.26 -13.67 5.86
N ASP A 135 -5.91 -13.33 7.10
CA ASP A 135 -5.62 -11.95 7.47
C ASP A 135 -4.13 -11.66 7.25
N LEU A 136 -3.83 -10.57 6.56
CA LEU A 136 -2.48 -10.06 6.41
C LEU A 136 -2.17 -9.15 7.60
N LEU A 137 -1.53 -9.75 8.60
CA LEU A 137 -1.27 -9.15 9.91
C LEU A 137 -0.13 -8.14 9.88
N ASN A 138 0.79 -8.22 8.93
CA ASN A 138 1.78 -7.18 8.68
C ASN A 138 2.26 -7.29 7.24
N ILE A 139 2.30 -6.16 6.54
CA ILE A 139 2.80 -6.07 5.18
C ILE A 139 3.75 -4.89 5.11
N ASP A 140 4.99 -5.18 4.74
CA ASP A 140 6.00 -4.19 4.42
C ASP A 140 6.33 -4.31 2.93
N VAL A 141 6.26 -3.21 2.20
CA VAL A 141 6.46 -3.19 0.76
C VAL A 141 7.35 -2.02 0.36
N ASN A 142 8.31 -2.28 -0.52
CA ASN A 142 9.08 -1.23 -1.16
C ASN A 142 8.51 -1.01 -2.56
N VAL A 143 7.82 0.12 -2.75
CA VAL A 143 7.19 0.46 -4.02
C VAL A 143 7.82 1.71 -4.63
N ARG A 144 7.75 1.83 -5.95
CA ARG A 144 7.98 3.07 -6.68
C ARG A 144 6.66 3.55 -7.26
N VAL A 145 6.29 4.79 -6.93
CA VAL A 145 5.06 5.42 -7.42
C VAL A 145 5.37 6.28 -8.64
N GLY A 146 4.55 6.16 -9.68
CA GLY A 146 4.70 6.96 -10.90
C GLY A 146 5.88 6.54 -11.76
N SER A 147 6.25 5.25 -11.72
CA SER A 147 7.13 4.64 -12.71
C SER A 147 6.46 4.62 -14.09
N ILE A 148 7.25 4.33 -15.12
CA ILE A 148 6.75 4.07 -16.47
C ILE A 148 7.32 2.74 -16.93
N LEU A 149 6.46 1.73 -17.10
CA LEU A 149 6.86 0.36 -17.47
C LEU A 149 7.93 -0.19 -16.51
N GLY A 150 7.79 0.07 -15.21
CA GLY A 150 8.73 -0.39 -14.20
C GLY A 150 9.99 0.47 -14.02
N ILE A 151 10.20 1.49 -14.87
CA ILE A 151 11.42 2.31 -14.86
C ILE A 151 11.17 3.63 -14.13
N GLY A 152 12.10 4.00 -13.23
CA GLY A 152 12.02 5.24 -12.46
C GLY A 152 10.93 5.19 -11.39
N GLY A 153 10.30 6.34 -11.14
CA GLY A 153 9.33 6.52 -10.06
C GLY A 153 9.97 6.99 -8.75
N ILE A 154 9.11 7.43 -7.82
CA ILE A 154 9.54 7.89 -6.50
C ILE A 154 9.53 6.68 -5.56
N PRO A 155 10.68 6.27 -5.00
CA PRO A 155 10.73 5.16 -4.05
C PRO A 155 9.99 5.56 -2.77
N LEU A 156 9.14 4.65 -2.33
CA LEU A 156 8.26 4.81 -1.19
C LEU A 156 8.23 3.50 -0.41
N PRO A 157 9.05 3.37 0.65
CA PRO A 157 8.90 2.26 1.57
C PRO A 157 7.62 2.45 2.37
N ILE A 158 6.80 1.41 2.42
CA ILE A 158 5.56 1.37 3.19
C ILE A 158 5.68 0.21 4.16
N THR A 159 5.37 0.47 5.42
CA THR A 159 5.51 -0.52 6.49
C THR A 159 4.23 -0.61 7.31
N GLY A 160 3.91 -1.82 7.79
CA GLY A 160 2.76 -2.05 8.66
C GLY A 160 1.42 -1.84 7.99
N LEU A 161 1.26 -2.22 6.72
CA LEU A 161 -0.09 -2.36 6.17
C LEU A 161 -0.75 -3.61 6.76
N HIS A 162 -2.06 -3.52 6.95
CA HIS A 162 -2.89 -4.60 7.45
C HIS A 162 -4.08 -4.77 6.51
N GLN A 163 -4.43 -6.03 6.22
CA GLN A 163 -5.64 -6.36 5.45
C GLN A 163 -6.33 -7.55 6.07
N THR A 164 -7.65 -7.51 6.18
CA THR A 164 -8.45 -8.61 6.73
C THR A 164 -9.22 -9.32 5.64
N GLY A 165 -9.42 -10.63 5.80
CA GLY A 165 -10.24 -11.46 4.93
C GLY A 165 -9.76 -11.54 3.48
N VAL A 166 -8.44 -11.61 3.25
CA VAL A 166 -7.89 -11.79 1.90
C VAL A 166 -8.20 -13.20 1.42
N ALA A 167 -8.79 -13.33 0.23
CA ALA A 167 -9.19 -14.62 -0.31
C ALA A 167 -7.97 -15.52 -0.59
N THR A 168 -8.11 -16.82 -0.30
CA THR A 168 -7.09 -17.83 -0.53
C THR A 168 -7.64 -19.05 -1.26
N THR A 169 -6.80 -19.74 -2.03
CA THR A 169 -7.15 -20.99 -2.73
C THR A 169 -5.99 -21.97 -2.74
#